data_AF-A0A6A5K8Y9-F1
#
_entry.id   AF-A0A6A5K8Y9-F1
#
_cell.length_a   1.000
_cell.length_b   1.000
_cell.length_c   1.000
_cell.angle_alpha   90.00
_cell.angle_beta   90.00
_cell.angle_gamma   90.00
#
_symmetry.space_group_name_H-M   'P 1'
#
loop_
_entity.id
_entity.type
_entity.pdbx_description
1 polymer ?
#
loop_
_entity_poly.entity_id
_entity_poly.type
_entity_poly.pdbx_seq_one_letter_code
_entity_poly.pdbx_strand_id
1 'polypeptide(L)'
;MTPGLSVCTHCRGPAARRCTGCLVAPDYDEKPSAPSFYCSIDCQKAEWPQHQTDCRKLQARKSLNRAASLLQAIVYKIRMHTTVLQITSAHVEGTTIRLNGTQPSPHGT
;
A
#
# COMPACT_ATOMS: atom_id res chain seq x y z
N MET A 1 17.41 24.84 -1.94
CA MET A 1 16.35 24.61 -0.93
C MET A 1 16.86 23.52 0.01
N THR A 2 17.28 23.87 1.22
CA THR A 2 17.73 22.89 2.23
C THR A 2 16.49 22.13 2.72
N PRO A 3 16.43 20.79 2.62
CA PRO A 3 15.29 20.06 3.15
C PRO A 3 15.21 20.34 4.65
N GLY A 4 14.06 20.80 5.13
CA GLY A 4 13.83 20.99 6.56
C GLY A 4 14.12 19.68 7.29
N LEU A 5 15.15 19.67 8.13
CA LEU A 5 15.48 18.51 8.96
C LEU A 5 14.26 18.15 9.79
N SER A 6 13.84 16.89 9.73
CA SER A 6 12.76 16.40 10.57
C SER A 6 13.17 16.49 12.04
N VAL A 7 12.20 16.67 12.95
CA VAL A 7 12.47 16.84 14.38
C VAL A 7 12.23 15.54 15.14
N CYS A 8 13.07 15.27 16.14
CA CYS A 8 12.90 14.11 16.99
C CYS A 8 11.57 14.24 17.77
N THR A 9 10.74 13.20 17.73
CA THR A 9 9.48 13.17 18.47
C THR A 9 9.70 13.34 19.97
N HIS A 10 10.77 12.74 20.51
CA HIS A 10 11.07 12.75 21.93
C HIS A 10 11.74 14.06 22.40
N CYS A 11 12.93 14.37 21.89
CA CYS A 11 13.76 15.48 22.41
C CYS A 11 13.71 16.76 21.56
N ARG A 12 12.95 16.77 20.46
CA ARG A 12 12.82 17.89 19.50
C ARG A 12 14.08 18.31 18.74
N GLY A 13 15.24 17.69 18.98
CA GLY A 13 16.46 17.91 18.21
C GLY A 13 16.37 17.42 16.75
N PRO A 14 17.36 17.73 15.90
CA PRO A 14 17.40 17.24 14.52
C PRO A 14 17.36 15.71 14.44
N ALA A 15 16.53 15.18 13.54
CA ALA A 15 16.31 13.76 13.37
C ALA A 15 16.20 13.37 11.89
N ALA A 16 16.78 12.21 11.56
CA ALA A 16 16.71 11.63 10.22
C ALA A 16 16.18 10.18 10.23
N ARG A 17 16.18 9.51 11.40
CA ARG A 17 15.77 8.11 11.50
C ARG A 17 14.26 8.04 11.70
N ARG A 18 13.62 7.11 11.01
CA ARG A 18 12.19 6.79 11.19
C ARG A 18 12.04 5.45 11.87
N CYS A 19 10.94 5.26 12.59
CA CYS A 19 10.62 3.96 13.19
C CYS A 19 10.41 2.91 12.10
N THR A 20 11.29 1.91 12.01
CA THR A 20 11.25 0.87 10.97
C THR A 20 10.00 0.00 11.02
N GLY A 21 9.39 -0.11 12.21
CA GLY A 21 8.12 -0.80 12.41
C GLY A 21 7.00 -0.21 11.55
N CYS A 22 6.80 1.10 11.65
CA CYS A 22 5.68 1.79 10.99
C CYS A 22 6.05 2.53 9.70
N LEU A 23 7.34 2.70 9.38
CA LEU A 23 7.75 3.31 8.10
C LEU A 23 7.13 2.52 6.94
N VAL A 24 6.73 3.23 5.87
CA VAL A 24 6.06 2.72 4.66
C VAL A 24 4.73 2.01 4.87
N ALA A 25 4.05 2.25 5.99
CA ALA A 25 2.64 1.89 6.08
C ALA A 25 1.82 2.74 5.09
N PRO A 26 0.95 2.13 4.28
CA PRO A 26 0.05 2.89 3.42
C PRO A 26 -0.99 3.64 4.25
N ASP A 27 -1.36 4.83 3.77
CA ASP A 27 -2.47 5.60 4.31
C ASP A 27 -3.78 5.13 3.69
N TYR A 28 -4.75 4.80 4.55
CA TYR A 28 -6.10 4.40 4.16
C TYR A 28 -7.18 5.36 4.67
N ASP A 29 -6.83 6.20 5.65
CA ASP A 29 -7.74 7.16 6.25
C ASP A 29 -7.63 8.51 5.54
N GLU A 30 -8.65 9.35 5.66
CA GLU A 30 -8.65 10.72 5.16
C GLU A 30 -7.51 11.57 5.75
N LYS A 31 -7.04 11.21 6.94
CA LYS A 31 -5.91 11.86 7.60
C LYS A 31 -4.66 10.97 7.52
N PRO A 32 -3.62 11.40 6.77
CA PRO A 32 -2.35 10.69 6.71
C PRO A 32 -1.72 10.55 8.09
N SER A 33 -1.05 9.42 8.31
CA SER A 33 -0.36 9.18 9.58
C SER A 33 0.91 10.02 9.66
N ALA A 34 1.05 10.83 10.71
CA ALA A 34 2.24 11.65 10.89
C ALA A 34 3.49 10.78 11.11
N PRO A 35 4.56 10.95 10.31
CA PRO A 35 5.77 10.16 10.48
C PRO A 35 6.51 10.51 11.78
N SER A 36 6.88 9.50 12.57
CA SER A 36 7.70 9.68 13.76
C SER A 36 9.19 9.61 13.42
N PHE A 37 9.94 10.65 13.79
CA PHE A 37 11.38 10.74 13.60
C PHE A 37 12.13 10.71 14.92
N TYR A 38 13.32 10.12 14.93
CA TYR A 38 14.16 9.99 16.11
C TYR A 38 15.63 10.31 15.77
N CYS A 39 16.33 10.97 16.70
CA CYS A 39 17.76 11.18 16.58
C CYS A 39 18.56 9.93 17.00
N SER A 40 18.02 9.11 17.91
CA SER A 40 18.64 7.89 18.43
C SER A 40 17.62 6.78 18.75
N ILE A 41 18.12 5.57 18.97
CA ILE A 41 17.32 4.43 19.46
C ILE A 41 16.81 4.71 20.88
N ASP A 42 17.58 5.42 21.71
CA ASP A 42 17.18 5.74 23.08
C ASP A 42 15.98 6.69 23.10
N CYS A 43 15.97 7.71 22.24
CA CYS A 43 14.80 8.57 22.07
C CYS A 43 13.58 7.80 21.54
N GLN A 44 13.78 6.81 20.67
CA GLN A 44 12.68 5.95 20.22
C GLN A 44 12.13 5.08 21.35
N LYS A 45 13.00 4.51 22.20
CA LYS A 45 12.60 3.70 23.36
C LYS A 45 11.88 4.55 24.41
N ALA A 46 12.36 5.77 24.65
CA ALA A 46 11.74 6.69 25.60
C ALA A 46 10.34 7.13 25.14
N GLU A 47 10.12 7.31 23.83
CA GLU A 47 8.82 7.62 23.23
C GLU A 47 7.93 6.39 22.99
N TRP A 48 8.44 5.18 23.24
CA TRP A 48 7.73 3.94 22.93
C TRP A 48 6.35 3.85 23.59
N PRO A 49 6.14 4.23 24.87
CA PRO A 49 4.83 4.16 25.49
C PRO A 49 3.75 4.95 24.73
N GLN A 50 4.09 6.10 24.17
CA GLN A 50 3.18 6.95 23.38
C GLN A 50 3.05 6.44 21.93
N HIS A 51 4.16 5.99 21.34
CA HIS A 51 4.21 5.57 19.94
C HIS A 51 3.63 4.16 19.68
N GLN A 52 3.65 3.27 20.67
CA GLN A 52 3.41 1.83 20.47
C GLN A 52 2.05 1.53 19.82
N THR A 53 0.98 2.14 20.31
CA THR A 53 -0.39 1.85 19.83
C THR A 53 -0.54 2.17 18.35
N ASP A 54 -0.08 3.36 17.93
CA ASP A 54 -0.17 3.76 16.53
C ASP A 54 0.83 3.01 15.65
N CYS A 55 2.01 2.68 16.18
CA CYS A 55 2.97 1.83 15.51
C CYS A 55 2.38 0.46 15.15
N ARG A 56 1.64 -0.17 16.07
CA ARG A 56 0.98 -1.47 15.82
C ARG A 56 -0.10 -1.38 14.73
N LYS A 57 -0.91 -0.31 14.72
CA LYS A 57 -1.90 -0.08 13.66
C LYS A 57 -1.22 0.02 12.29
N LEU A 58 -0.14 0.79 12.20
CA LEU A 58 0.62 0.97 10.96
C LEU A 58 1.33 -0.32 10.52
N GLN A 59 1.84 -1.11 11.47
CA GLN A 59 2.38 -2.45 11.18
C GLN A 59 1.31 -3.39 10.60
N ALA A 60 0.08 -3.37 11.14
CA ALA A 60 -1.02 -4.16 10.60
C ALA A 60 -1.35 -3.75 9.15
N ARG A 61 -1.38 -2.44 8.85
CA ARG A 61 -1.56 -1.94 7.48
C ARG A 61 -0.50 -2.46 6.51
N LYS A 62 0.77 -2.48 6.91
CA LYS A 62 1.86 -3.07 6.10
C LYS A 62 1.65 -4.54 5.81
N SER A 63 1.22 -5.31 6.81
CA SER A 63 0.96 -6.74 6.63
C SER A 63 -0.24 -6.98 5.71
N LEU A 64 -1.33 -6.22 5.89
CA LEU A 64 -2.49 -6.28 5.01
C LEU A 64 -2.15 -5.89 3.57
N ASN A 65 -1.37 -4.83 3.37
CA ASN A 65 -0.94 -4.41 2.03
C ASN A 65 -0.09 -5.47 1.32
N ARG A 66 0.84 -6.10 2.04
CA ARG A 66 1.63 -7.21 1.48
C ARG A 66 0.73 -8.39 1.08
N ALA A 67 -0.21 -8.77 1.93
CA ALA A 67 -1.18 -9.83 1.64
C ALA A 67 -2.06 -9.48 0.42
N ALA A 68 -2.58 -8.26 0.36
CA ALA A 68 -3.38 -7.77 -0.76
C ALA A 68 -2.58 -7.75 -2.07
N SER A 69 -1.32 -7.32 -2.03
CA SER A 69 -0.43 -7.30 -3.21
C SER A 69 -0.16 -8.71 -3.73
N LEU A 70 0.06 -9.67 -2.84
CA LEU A 70 0.23 -11.07 -3.20
C LEU A 70 -1.06 -11.66 -3.79
N LEU A 71 -2.21 -11.42 -3.13
CA LEU A 71 -3.51 -11.88 -3.62
C LEU A 71 -3.81 -11.31 -5.01
N GLN A 72 -3.56 -10.01 -5.22
CA GLN A 72 -3.72 -9.36 -6.52
C GLN A 72 -2.85 -10.03 -7.59
N ALA A 73 -1.59 -10.34 -7.30
CA ALA A 73 -0.71 -11.05 -8.23
C ALA A 73 -1.24 -12.45 -8.57
N ILE A 74 -1.77 -13.18 -7.59
CA ILE A 74 -2.40 -14.49 -7.79
C ILE A 74 -3.64 -14.35 -8.67
N VAL A 75 -4.54 -13.41 -8.38
CA VAL A 75 -5.76 -13.17 -9.17
C VAL A 75 -5.41 -12.81 -10.61
N TYR A 76 -4.40 -11.96 -10.84
CA TYR A 76 -3.96 -11.65 -12.19
C TYR A 76 -3.44 -12.89 -12.94
N LYS A 77 -2.67 -13.75 -12.27
CA LYS A 77 -2.21 -15.00 -12.86
C LYS A 77 -3.37 -15.93 -13.21
N ILE A 78 -4.31 -16.14 -12.28
CA ILE A 78 -5.51 -16.94 -12.53
C ILE A 78 -6.27 -16.36 -13.74
N ARG A 79 -6.53 -15.05 -13.73
CA ARG A 79 -7.22 -14.35 -14.83
C ARG A 79 -6.55 -14.62 -16.18
N MET A 80 -5.23 -14.57 -16.27
CA MET A 80 -4.52 -14.85 -17.54
C MET A 80 -4.77 -16.28 -18.07
N HIS A 81 -5.04 -17.24 -17.19
CA HIS A 81 -5.24 -18.64 -17.57
C HIS A 81 -6.71 -19.09 -17.62
N THR A 82 -7.62 -18.38 -16.94
CA THR A 82 -9.03 -18.77 -16.83
C THR A 82 -9.98 -17.79 -17.52
N THR A 83 -9.50 -16.66 -18.04
CA THR A 83 -10.39 -15.72 -18.74
C THR A 83 -10.84 -16.32 -20.06
N VAL A 84 -12.09 -16.73 -20.06
CA VAL A 84 -12.89 -17.17 -21.22
C VAL A 84 -12.93 -16.09 -22.30
N LEU A 85 -12.94 -14.81 -21.91
CA LEU A 85 -13.00 -13.67 -22.84
C LEU A 85 -11.64 -13.39 -23.48
N GLN A 86 -11.44 -13.86 -24.71
CA GLN A 86 -10.31 -13.48 -25.55
C GLN A 86 -10.65 -12.18 -26.28
N ILE A 87 -10.44 -11.04 -25.63
CA ILE A 87 -10.71 -9.71 -26.22
C ILE A 87 -9.63 -9.41 -27.27
N THR A 88 -10.04 -9.25 -28.52
CA THR A 88 -9.18 -8.91 -29.65
C THR A 88 -9.17 -7.42 -29.96
N SER A 89 -10.28 -6.71 -29.74
CA SER A 89 -10.31 -5.25 -29.88
C SER A 89 -11.26 -4.57 -28.91
N ALA A 90 -11.01 -3.30 -28.64
CA ALA A 90 -11.89 -2.45 -27.86
C ALA A 90 -12.14 -1.15 -28.62
N HIS A 91 -13.41 -0.76 -28.74
CA HIS A 91 -13.81 0.48 -29.39
C HIS A 91 -14.68 1.29 -28.43
N VAL A 92 -14.48 2.62 -28.44
CA VAL A 92 -15.31 3.54 -27.68
C VAL A 92 -16.33 4.15 -28.64
N GLU A 93 -17.61 3.92 -28.38
CA GLU A 93 -18.74 4.54 -29.09
C GLU A 93 -19.48 5.46 -28.12
N GLY A 94 -19.16 6.76 -28.16
CA GLY A 94 -19.71 7.76 -27.23
C GLY A 94 -19.33 7.44 -25.78
N THR A 95 -20.32 7.08 -24.96
CA THR A 95 -20.15 6.69 -23.54
C THR A 95 -20.02 5.18 -23.33
N THR A 96 -20.08 4.38 -24.41
CA THR A 96 -20.07 2.91 -24.33
C THR A 96 -18.74 2.36 -24.81
N ILE A 97 -18.17 1.42 -24.05
CA ILE A 97 -16.99 0.65 -24.48
C ILE A 97 -17.46 -0.71 -24.99
N ARG A 98 -17.22 -0.99 -26.27
CA ARG A 98 -17.46 -2.30 -26.88
C ARG A 98 -16.17 -3.10 -26.92
N LEU A 99 -16.21 -4.28 -26.33
CA LEU A 99 -15.11 -5.24 -26.33
C LEU A 99 -15.48 -6.36 -27.31
N ASN A 100 -14.70 -6.50 -28.38
CA ASN A 100 -14.86 -7.58 -29.34
C ASN A 100 -13.89 -8.71 -28.97
N GLY A 101 -14.36 -9.95 -29.01
CA GLY A 101 -13.56 -11.11 -28.67
C GLY A 101 -14.30 -12.41 -28.92
N THR A 102 -13.59 -13.53 -28.76
CA THR A 102 -14.19 -14.87 -28.78
C THR A 102 -14.63 -15.26 -27.36
N GLN A 103 -15.90 -15.64 -27.24
CA GLN A 103 -16.42 -16.30 -26.04
C GLN A 103 -16.49 -17.81 -26.33
N PRO A 104 -15.73 -18.66 -25.62
CA PRO A 104 -15.95 -20.10 -25.60
C PRO A 104 -17.42 -20.44 -25.37
N SER A 105 -17.94 -21.38 -26.15
CA SER A 105 -19.29 -21.89 -26.00
C SER A 105 -19.49 -22.44 -24.58
N PRO A 106 -20.60 -22.14 -23.89
CA PRO A 106 -20.87 -22.65 -22.54
C PRO A 106 -21.06 -24.19 -22.50
N HIS A 107 -21.22 -24.83 -23.66
CA HIS A 107 -21.23 -26.28 -23.80
C HIS A 107 -19.99 -26.70 -24.58
N GLY A 108 -18.99 -27.22 -23.88
CA GLY A 108 -17.82 -27.85 -24.48
C GLY A 108 -18.25 -29.05 -25.33
N THR A 109 -17.76 -29.11 -26.56
CA THR A 109 -17.67 -30.35 -27.34
C THR A 109 -16.49 -31.16 -26.87
#